data_AF-E5KBK2-F1
#
_entry.id   AF-E5KBK2-F1
#
_cell.length_a   1.000
_cell.length_b   1.000
_cell.length_c   1.000
_cell.angle_alpha   90.00
_cell.angle_beta   90.00
_cell.angle_gamma   90.00
#
_symmetry.space_group_name_H-M   'P 1'
#
loop_
_entity.id
_entity.type
_entity.pdbx_description
1 polymer ?
#
loop_
_entity_poly.entity_id
_entity_poly.type
_entity_poly.pdbx_seq_one_letter_code
_entity_poly.pdbx_strand_id
1 'polypeptide(L)'
;FVENKKVEEPLLIKIQANLPPSRGLGSSAAVAVAFIRASYDYLGLPLTDKELLENADWAERIAHGKPSGIDTKTIVTNQPVWYQKGEVEILKTLDLDGYMVVIDTGVKGSTKQAVEDVHQLCDNDKNYMQVVEHIGSLVYSASEAIEHHSFDQLATIFNQCQDDLRTLTVSHDKIEMFLRLGEENGSV
;
A
#
# COMPACT_ATOMS: atom_id res chain seq x y z
N PHE A 1 2.97 26.65 1.04
CA PHE A 1 2.20 26.81 2.30
C PHE A 1 2.53 28.13 2.98
N VAL A 2 3.73 28.30 3.56
CA VAL A 2 4.15 29.53 4.26
C VAL A 2 4.06 30.79 3.38
N GLU A 3 4.71 30.77 2.22
CA GLU A 3 4.70 31.92 1.29
C GLU A 3 3.29 32.18 0.70
N ASN A 4 2.63 31.13 0.19
CA ASN A 4 1.30 31.26 -0.42
C ASN A 4 0.20 31.71 0.55
N LYS A 5 0.34 31.45 1.85
CA LYS A 5 -0.67 31.78 2.86
C LYS A 5 -0.23 32.89 3.81
N LYS A 6 0.92 33.53 3.55
CA LYS A 6 1.48 34.64 4.34
C LYS A 6 1.55 34.33 5.84
N VAL A 7 2.06 33.15 6.19
CA VAL A 7 2.31 32.83 7.59
C VAL A 7 3.56 33.59 8.03
N GLU A 8 3.38 34.65 8.83
CA GLU A 8 4.47 35.53 9.26
C GLU A 8 5.17 35.05 10.54
N GLU A 9 4.48 34.24 11.35
CA GLU A 9 5.02 33.71 12.60
C GLU A 9 5.71 32.35 12.41
N PRO A 10 6.81 32.07 13.15
CA PRO A 10 7.48 30.78 13.09
C PRO A 10 6.57 29.65 13.59
N LEU A 11 6.44 28.60 12.78
CA LEU A 11 5.63 27.43 13.11
C LEU A 11 6.47 26.35 13.79
N LEU A 12 5.99 25.87 14.94
CA LEU A 12 6.50 24.65 15.56
C LEU A 12 5.70 23.45 15.06
N ILE A 13 6.35 22.56 14.30
CA ILE A 13 5.74 21.34 13.78
C ILE A 13 6.26 20.15 14.60
N LYS A 14 5.35 19.43 15.25
CA LYS A 14 5.66 18.17 15.95
C LYS A 14 4.93 17.02 15.28
N ILE A 15 5.68 16.08 14.73
CA ILE A 15 5.13 14.87 14.09
C ILE A 15 5.34 13.70 15.05
N GLN A 16 4.26 13.01 15.38
CA GLN A 16 4.30 11.74 16.10
C GLN A 16 3.66 10.67 15.22
N ALA A 17 4.45 9.69 14.80
CA ALA A 17 3.99 8.58 13.99
C ALA A 17 4.21 7.28 14.75
N ASN A 18 3.15 6.47 14.83
CA ASN A 18 3.23 5.10 15.36
C ASN A 18 3.58 4.08 14.24
N LEU A 19 3.63 4.54 12.99
CA LEU A 19 4.02 3.73 11.85
C LEU A 19 5.55 3.79 11.69
N PRO A 20 6.25 2.63 11.69
CA PRO A 20 7.67 2.60 11.38
C PRO A 20 7.93 3.19 9.97
N PRO A 21 8.93 4.06 9.81
CA PRO A 21 9.27 4.61 8.50
C PRO A 21 9.79 3.49 7.56
N SER A 22 9.48 3.62 6.27
CA SER A 22 10.01 2.76 5.19
C SER A 22 9.64 1.27 5.28
N ARG A 23 8.39 0.96 5.64
CA ARG A 23 7.87 -0.43 5.74
C ARG A 23 6.81 -0.81 4.69
N GLY A 24 6.56 0.05 3.70
CA GLY A 24 5.54 -0.23 2.66
C GLY A 24 4.10 -0.03 3.12
N LEU A 25 3.87 0.60 4.28
CA LEU A 25 2.53 0.88 4.84
C LEU A 25 1.99 2.28 4.46
N GLY A 26 2.55 2.94 3.44
CA GLY A 26 2.16 4.30 3.08
C GLY A 26 2.50 5.36 4.14
N SER A 27 3.50 5.11 5.00
CA SER A 27 3.84 6.02 6.11
C SER A 27 4.18 7.45 5.67
N SER A 28 4.81 7.62 4.49
CA SER A 28 5.13 8.94 3.93
C SER A 28 3.86 9.70 3.54
N ALA A 29 2.96 9.04 2.82
CA ALA A 29 1.68 9.59 2.41
C ALA A 29 0.81 9.93 3.63
N ALA A 30 0.85 9.09 4.68
CA ALA A 30 0.13 9.36 5.94
C ALA A 30 0.63 10.63 6.63
N VAL A 31 1.95 10.83 6.70
CA VAL A 31 2.54 12.05 7.27
C VAL A 31 2.20 13.28 6.43
N ALA A 32 2.25 13.17 5.09
CA ALA A 32 1.86 14.25 4.19
C ALA A 32 0.40 14.65 4.39
N VAL A 33 -0.51 13.68 4.38
CA VAL A 33 -1.95 13.90 4.61
C VAL A 33 -2.20 14.52 5.98
N ALA A 34 -1.58 14.01 7.04
CA ALA A 34 -1.71 14.55 8.39
C ALA A 34 -1.22 16.01 8.47
N PHE A 35 -0.08 16.30 7.84
CA PHE A 35 0.46 17.66 7.80
C PHE A 35 -0.45 18.63 7.04
N ILE A 36 -1.01 18.21 5.90
CA ILE A 36 -1.94 19.03 5.10
C ILE A 36 -3.22 19.30 5.89
N ARG A 37 -3.82 18.28 6.51
CA ARG A 37 -5.00 18.44 7.36
C ARG A 37 -4.75 19.43 8.51
N ALA A 38 -3.66 19.25 9.25
CA ALA A 38 -3.28 20.15 10.35
C ALA A 38 -3.01 21.58 9.85
N SER A 39 -2.44 21.73 8.66
CA SER A 39 -2.15 23.01 8.04
C SER A 39 -3.42 23.80 7.68
N TYR A 40 -4.45 23.13 7.14
CA TYR A 40 -5.73 23.76 6.82
C TYR A 40 -6.53 24.08 8.08
N ASP A 41 -6.52 23.18 9.06
CA ASP A 41 -7.15 23.37 10.37
C ASP A 41 -6.56 24.59 11.10
N TYR A 42 -5.22 24.69 11.15
CA TYR A 42 -4.53 25.85 11.71
C TYR A 42 -4.92 27.18 11.07
N LEU A 43 -5.19 27.18 9.76
CA LEU A 43 -5.60 28.36 9.01
C LEU A 43 -7.13 28.61 9.04
N GLY A 44 -7.91 27.72 9.64
CA GLY A 44 -9.37 27.78 9.62
C GLY A 44 -9.97 27.71 8.21
N LEU A 45 -9.29 27.04 7.27
CA LEU A 45 -9.71 26.92 5.88
C LEU A 45 -10.44 25.59 5.65
N PRO A 46 -11.50 25.57 4.81
CA PRO A 46 -12.08 24.31 4.36
C PRO A 46 -11.05 23.56 3.50
N LEU A 47 -11.04 22.23 3.63
CA LEU A 47 -10.20 21.33 2.85
C LEU A 47 -11.08 20.28 2.18
N THR A 48 -11.12 20.27 0.86
CA THR A 48 -11.80 19.22 0.10
C THR A 48 -10.90 18.00 -0.10
N ASP A 49 -11.48 16.82 -0.29
CA ASP A 49 -10.72 15.60 -0.59
C ASP A 49 -9.86 15.75 -1.85
N LYS A 50 -10.37 16.48 -2.85
CA LYS A 50 -9.61 16.79 -4.08
C LYS A 50 -8.35 17.60 -3.78
N GLU A 51 -8.46 18.67 -3.00
CA GLU A 51 -7.31 19.48 -2.61
C GLU A 51 -6.34 18.69 -1.72
N LEU A 52 -6.87 17.84 -0.84
CA LEU A 52 -6.04 16.98 0.00
C LEU A 52 -5.22 16.01 -0.86
N LEU A 53 -5.85 15.34 -1.82
CA LEU A 53 -5.19 14.45 -2.78
C LEU A 53 -4.12 15.19 -3.59
N GLU A 54 -4.45 16.33 -4.20
CA GLU A 54 -3.52 17.10 -5.02
C GLU A 54 -2.28 17.55 -4.23
N ASN A 55 -2.48 18.04 -3.00
CA ASN A 55 -1.37 18.47 -2.15
C ASN A 55 -0.52 17.30 -1.65
N ALA A 56 -1.13 16.17 -1.31
CA ALA A 56 -0.42 15.00 -0.83
C ALA A 56 0.36 14.30 -1.94
N ASP A 57 -0.21 14.18 -3.15
CA ASP A 57 0.50 13.70 -4.33
C ASP A 57 1.69 14.60 -4.69
N TRP A 58 1.54 15.92 -4.54
CA TRP A 58 2.65 16.86 -4.73
C TRP A 58 3.76 16.68 -3.70
N ALA A 59 3.41 16.47 -2.42
CA ALA A 59 4.39 16.19 -1.37
C ALA A 59 5.14 14.86 -1.63
N GLU A 60 4.43 13.82 -2.06
CA GLU A 60 5.03 12.53 -2.42
C GLU A 60 5.95 12.62 -3.64
N ARG A 61 5.60 13.44 -4.66
CA ARG A 61 6.50 13.74 -5.79
C ARG A 61 7.82 14.36 -5.33
N ILE A 62 7.78 15.23 -4.34
CA ILE A 62 9.00 15.84 -3.79
C ILE A 62 9.83 14.83 -3.01
N ALA A 63 9.18 13.98 -2.21
CA ALA A 63 9.87 13.00 -1.37
C ALA A 63 10.48 11.84 -2.16
N HIS A 64 9.75 11.31 -3.14
CA HIS A 64 10.09 10.04 -3.81
C HIS A 64 10.12 10.13 -5.35
N GLY A 65 9.92 11.32 -5.94
CA GLY A 65 10.04 11.58 -7.38
C GLY A 65 8.83 11.12 -8.18
N LYS A 66 8.55 9.81 -8.18
CA LYS A 66 7.44 9.19 -8.93
C LYS A 66 6.48 8.46 -7.99
N PRO A 67 5.47 9.14 -7.44
CA PRO A 67 4.46 8.46 -6.63
C PRO A 67 3.65 7.50 -7.51
N SER A 68 3.32 6.35 -6.94
CA SER A 68 2.33 5.43 -7.54
C SER A 68 0.92 6.04 -7.52
N GLY A 69 0.66 6.99 -6.60
CA GLY A 69 -0.64 7.63 -6.38
C GLY A 69 -1.65 6.74 -5.67
N ILE A 70 -1.26 5.52 -5.30
CA ILE A 70 -2.12 4.53 -4.64
C ILE A 70 -2.29 4.91 -3.16
N ASP A 71 -1.18 5.07 -2.44
CA ASP A 71 -1.18 5.31 -0.99
C ASP A 71 -1.96 6.58 -0.62
N THR A 72 -1.74 7.67 -1.35
CA THR A 72 -2.46 8.94 -1.15
C THR A 72 -3.97 8.74 -1.31
N LYS A 73 -4.38 8.05 -2.39
CA LYS A 73 -5.80 7.83 -2.68
C LYS A 73 -6.45 6.96 -1.62
N THR A 74 -5.82 5.86 -1.22
CA THR A 74 -6.32 4.97 -0.16
C THR A 74 -6.48 5.69 1.18
N ILE A 75 -5.50 6.53 1.56
CA ILE A 75 -5.53 7.26 2.85
C ILE A 75 -6.63 8.34 2.85
N VAL A 76 -6.87 8.99 1.72
CA VAL A 76 -7.91 10.03 1.62
C VAL A 76 -9.31 9.41 1.55
N THR A 77 -9.51 8.37 0.73
CA THR A 77 -10.83 7.73 0.58
C THR A 77 -11.21 6.86 1.77
N ASN A 78 -10.22 6.34 2.51
CA ASN A 78 -10.41 5.38 3.61
C ASN A 78 -11.23 4.15 3.18
N GLN A 79 -11.08 3.74 1.92
CA GLN A 79 -11.78 2.62 1.30
C GLN A 79 -10.79 1.74 0.51
N PRO A 80 -11.09 0.45 0.32
CA PRO A 80 -10.30 -0.39 -0.57
C PRO A 80 -10.31 0.16 -1.99
N VAL A 81 -9.19 0.04 -2.70
CA VAL A 81 -9.03 0.59 -4.05
C VAL A 81 -8.50 -0.46 -5.01
N TRP A 82 -9.05 -0.46 -6.22
CA TRP A 82 -8.48 -1.16 -7.37
C TRP A 82 -7.58 -0.19 -8.14
N TYR A 83 -6.32 -0.55 -8.34
CA TYR A 83 -5.39 0.26 -9.13
C TYR A 83 -4.97 -0.48 -10.40
N GLN A 84 -5.12 0.20 -11.53
CA GLN A 84 -4.63 -0.30 -12.81
C GLN A 84 -4.04 0.83 -13.65
N LYS A 85 -2.72 0.75 -13.91
CA LYS A 85 -2.00 1.66 -14.82
C LYS A 85 -2.26 3.16 -14.58
N GLY A 86 -2.43 3.57 -13.33
CA GLY A 86 -2.67 4.97 -12.94
C GLY A 86 -4.14 5.32 -12.70
N GLU A 87 -5.06 4.45 -13.13
CA GLU A 87 -6.48 4.56 -12.81
C GLU A 87 -6.75 3.92 -11.45
N VAL A 88 -7.64 4.55 -10.69
CA VAL A 88 -8.08 4.07 -9.38
C VAL A 88 -9.59 4.03 -9.35
N GLU A 89 -10.11 2.87 -9.02
CA GLU A 89 -11.52 2.63 -8.76
C GLU A 89 -11.71 2.29 -7.28
N ILE A 90 -12.77 2.82 -6.68
CA ILE A 90 -13.11 2.55 -5.29
C ILE A 90 -13.90 1.24 -5.26
N LEU A 91 -13.42 0.28 -4.48
CA LEU A 91 -14.12 -0.98 -4.27
C LEU A 91 -15.12 -0.83 -3.11
N LYS A 92 -16.04 -1.80 -3.00
CA LYS A 92 -16.87 -1.91 -1.81
C LYS A 92 -16.02 -2.03 -0.55
N THR A 93 -16.58 -1.55 0.55
CA THR A 93 -15.94 -1.72 1.86
C THR A 93 -15.80 -3.20 2.14
N LEU A 94 -14.59 -3.57 2.54
CA LEU A 94 -14.24 -4.93 2.91
C LEU A 94 -14.95 -5.28 4.22
N ASP A 95 -16.07 -5.97 4.12
CA ASP A 95 -16.77 -6.58 5.26
C ASP A 95 -16.36 -8.06 5.31
N LEU A 96 -15.47 -8.39 6.24
CA LEU A 96 -14.93 -9.73 6.45
C LEU A 96 -15.34 -10.22 7.83
N ASP A 97 -15.77 -11.47 7.91
CA ASP A 97 -15.98 -12.17 9.17
C ASP A 97 -14.63 -12.66 9.74
N GLY A 98 -13.70 -11.72 9.96
CA GLY A 98 -12.33 -12.05 10.36
C GLY A 98 -11.46 -10.82 10.64
N TYR A 99 -10.22 -11.08 11.05
CA TYR A 99 -9.22 -10.06 11.33
C TYR A 99 -8.02 -10.22 10.41
N MET A 100 -7.53 -9.11 9.87
CA MET A 100 -6.26 -9.07 9.16
C MET A 100 -5.13 -8.73 10.15
N VAL A 101 -4.17 -9.64 10.30
CA VAL A 101 -2.98 -9.42 11.14
C VAL A 101 -1.82 -9.00 10.24
N VAL A 102 -1.27 -7.81 10.49
CA VAL A 102 -0.10 -7.28 9.76
C VAL A 102 1.15 -7.44 10.60
N ILE A 103 2.16 -8.12 10.06
CA ILE A 103 3.42 -8.42 10.75
C ILE A 103 4.60 -7.75 10.02
N ASP A 104 5.35 -6.91 10.74
CA ASP A 104 6.62 -6.35 10.27
C ASP A 104 7.77 -7.33 10.58
N THR A 105 8.43 -7.84 9.55
CA THR A 105 9.55 -8.79 9.71
C THR A 105 10.81 -8.17 10.34
N GLY A 106 10.85 -6.83 10.40
CA GLY A 106 11.99 -6.07 10.85
C GLY A 106 13.07 -5.90 9.78
N VAL A 107 13.01 -6.65 8.68
CA VAL A 107 14.03 -6.65 7.61
C VAL A 107 13.80 -5.45 6.67
N LYS A 108 14.89 -4.78 6.27
CA LYS A 108 14.84 -3.73 5.25
C LYS A 108 15.02 -4.37 3.89
N GLY A 109 13.95 -4.42 3.09
CA GLY A 109 14.02 -4.80 1.68
C GLY A 109 14.46 -3.62 0.81
N SER A 110 15.11 -3.92 -0.31
CA SER A 110 15.34 -2.95 -1.39
C SER A 110 14.30 -3.19 -2.48
N THR A 111 13.26 -2.35 -2.53
CA THR A 111 12.19 -2.45 -3.55
C THR A 111 12.76 -2.47 -4.96
N LYS A 112 13.77 -1.62 -5.21
CA LYS A 112 14.42 -1.54 -6.52
C LYS A 112 15.11 -2.85 -6.90
N GLN A 113 15.78 -3.50 -5.95
CA GLN A 113 16.49 -4.74 -6.20
C GLN A 113 15.53 -5.89 -6.47
N ALA A 114 14.48 -6.03 -5.64
CA ALA A 114 13.47 -7.07 -5.84
C ALA A 114 12.78 -6.97 -7.22
N VAL A 115 12.48 -5.76 -7.68
CA VAL A 115 11.89 -5.54 -9.01
C VAL A 115 12.86 -5.91 -10.13
N GLU A 116 14.14 -5.54 -10.01
CA GLU A 116 15.17 -5.88 -10.98
C GLU A 116 15.39 -7.40 -11.06
N ASP A 117 15.46 -8.07 -9.91
CA ASP A 117 15.65 -9.53 -9.83
C ASP A 117 14.49 -10.28 -10.51
N VAL A 118 13.24 -9.87 -10.27
CA VAL A 118 12.07 -10.43 -10.96
C VAL A 118 12.13 -10.17 -12.47
N HIS A 119 12.54 -8.97 -12.88
CA HIS A 119 12.65 -8.66 -14.31
C HIS A 119 13.68 -9.58 -15.01
N GLN A 120 14.82 -9.81 -14.37
CA GLN A 120 15.85 -10.73 -14.87
C GLN A 120 15.37 -12.19 -14.91
N LEU A 121 14.60 -12.65 -13.93
CA LEU A 121 13.99 -13.98 -13.96
C LEU A 121 13.09 -14.15 -15.18
N CYS A 122 12.21 -13.17 -15.43
CA CYS A 122 11.29 -13.17 -16.55
C CYS A 122 11.97 -13.10 -17.92
N ASP A 123 13.06 -12.33 -18.04
CA ASP A 123 13.84 -12.24 -19.27
C ASP A 123 14.58 -13.56 -19.58
N ASN A 124 15.00 -14.29 -18.55
CA ASN A 124 15.75 -15.54 -18.67
C ASN A 124 14.84 -16.76 -18.90
N ASP A 125 13.64 -16.79 -18.31
CA ASP A 125 12.67 -17.88 -18.50
C ASP A 125 11.23 -17.34 -18.53
N LYS A 126 10.54 -17.60 -19.65
CA LYS A 126 9.14 -17.21 -19.88
C LYS A 126 8.17 -17.84 -18.89
N ASN A 127 8.53 -18.94 -18.23
CA ASN A 127 7.69 -19.54 -17.19
C ASN A 127 7.45 -18.57 -16.03
N TYR A 128 8.42 -17.71 -15.66
CA TYR A 128 8.20 -16.70 -14.62
C TYR A 128 7.22 -15.62 -15.06
N MET A 129 7.14 -15.29 -16.35
CA MET A 129 6.09 -14.40 -16.85
C MET A 129 4.70 -15.00 -16.68
N GLN A 130 4.54 -16.32 -16.80
CA GLN A 130 3.26 -16.98 -16.55
C GLN A 130 2.85 -16.88 -15.07
N VAL A 131 3.81 -16.91 -14.15
CA VAL A 131 3.56 -16.67 -12.72
C VAL A 131 3.08 -15.23 -12.48
N VAL A 132 3.69 -14.24 -13.14
CA VAL A 132 3.23 -12.84 -13.09
C VAL A 132 1.83 -12.68 -13.66
N GLU A 133 1.52 -13.36 -14.77
CA GLU A 133 0.18 -13.37 -15.37
C GLU A 133 -0.85 -14.05 -14.45
N HIS A 134 -0.45 -15.11 -13.74
CA HIS A 134 -1.29 -15.78 -12.75
C HIS A 134 -1.63 -14.87 -11.57
N ILE A 135 -0.64 -14.15 -11.01
CA ILE A 135 -0.89 -13.09 -10.02
C ILE A 135 -1.90 -12.07 -10.57
N GLY A 136 -1.76 -11.69 -11.84
CA GLY A 136 -2.74 -10.84 -12.53
C GLY A 136 -4.17 -11.39 -12.46
N SER A 137 -4.38 -12.67 -12.75
CA SER A 137 -5.70 -13.32 -12.65
C SER A 137 -6.23 -13.44 -11.21
N LEU A 138 -5.34 -13.66 -10.24
CA LEU A 138 -5.68 -13.69 -8.81
C LEU A 138 -6.20 -12.33 -8.33
N VAL A 139 -5.61 -11.23 -8.83
CA VAL A 139 -6.07 -9.87 -8.51
C VAL A 139 -7.51 -9.65 -8.99
N TYR A 140 -7.88 -10.06 -10.21
CA TYR A 140 -9.28 -9.98 -10.66
C TYR A 140 -10.22 -10.84 -9.80
N SER A 141 -9.79 -12.05 -9.44
CA SER A 141 -10.55 -12.94 -8.56
C SER A 141 -10.74 -12.34 -7.16
N ALA A 142 -9.73 -11.60 -6.66
CA ALA A 142 -9.82 -10.92 -5.37
C ALA A 142 -10.85 -9.78 -5.41
N SER A 143 -10.93 -9.03 -6.51
CA SER A 143 -11.95 -8.00 -6.68
C SER A 143 -13.37 -8.58 -6.60
N GLU A 144 -13.61 -9.71 -7.29
CA GLU A 144 -14.88 -10.42 -7.22
C GLU A 144 -15.17 -10.95 -5.81
N ALA A 145 -14.16 -11.49 -5.12
CA ALA A 145 -14.31 -11.99 -3.75
C ALA A 145 -14.64 -10.86 -2.76
N ILE A 146 -14.05 -9.67 -2.91
CA ILE A 146 -14.39 -8.47 -2.13
C ILE A 146 -15.83 -8.04 -2.39
N GLU A 147 -16.23 -7.99 -3.66
CA GLU A 147 -17.58 -7.58 -4.09
C GLU A 147 -18.69 -8.49 -3.52
N HIS A 148 -18.36 -9.77 -3.31
CA HIS A 148 -19.25 -10.80 -2.78
C HIS A 148 -19.02 -11.15 -1.30
N HIS A 149 -18.15 -10.44 -0.57
CA HIS A 149 -17.85 -10.69 0.84
C HIS A 149 -17.37 -12.12 1.13
N SER A 150 -16.60 -12.70 0.20
CA SER A 150 -16.14 -14.09 0.26
C SER A 150 -14.79 -14.20 0.96
N PHE A 151 -14.81 -14.37 2.28
CA PHE A 151 -13.60 -14.50 3.10
C PHE A 151 -12.73 -15.70 2.70
N ASP A 152 -13.32 -16.89 2.56
CA ASP A 152 -12.59 -18.13 2.23
C ASP A 152 -11.91 -18.05 0.86
N GLN A 153 -12.54 -17.37 -0.10
CA GLN A 153 -11.97 -17.16 -1.42
C GLN A 153 -10.79 -16.19 -1.35
N LEU A 154 -10.90 -15.11 -0.57
CA LEU A 154 -9.78 -14.19 -0.35
C LEU A 154 -8.59 -14.87 0.32
N ALA A 155 -8.83 -15.69 1.35
CA ALA A 155 -7.80 -16.49 2.01
C ALA A 155 -7.06 -17.40 1.01
N THR A 156 -7.83 -18.14 0.19
CA THR A 156 -7.28 -19.00 -0.87
C THR A 156 -6.43 -18.21 -1.87
N ILE A 157 -6.92 -17.06 -2.32
CA ILE A 157 -6.22 -16.20 -3.27
C ILE A 157 -4.92 -15.65 -2.67
N PHE A 158 -4.93 -15.24 -1.39
CA PHE A 158 -3.73 -14.71 -0.72
C PHE A 158 -2.65 -15.78 -0.60
N ASN A 159 -3.01 -17.01 -0.25
CA ASN A 159 -2.06 -18.13 -0.19
C ASN A 159 -1.49 -18.47 -1.56
N GLN A 160 -2.32 -18.53 -2.60
CA GLN A 160 -1.87 -18.77 -3.97
C GLN A 160 -0.93 -17.65 -4.47
N CYS A 161 -1.26 -16.40 -4.17
CA CYS A 161 -0.41 -15.27 -4.49
C CYS A 161 0.95 -15.37 -3.77
N GLN A 162 0.95 -15.81 -2.50
CA GLN A 162 2.19 -16.04 -1.76
C GLN A 162 3.03 -17.18 -2.37
N ASP A 163 2.42 -18.25 -2.87
CA ASP A 163 3.12 -19.32 -3.61
C ASP A 163 3.76 -18.81 -4.90
N ASP A 164 3.07 -17.93 -5.63
CA ASP A 164 3.62 -17.27 -6.82
C ASP A 164 4.80 -16.36 -6.44
N LEU A 165 4.68 -15.58 -5.36
CA LEU A 165 5.75 -14.72 -4.86
C LEU A 165 6.98 -15.51 -4.38
N ARG A 166 6.79 -16.71 -3.78
CA ARG A 166 7.87 -17.65 -3.49
C ARG A 166 8.59 -18.09 -4.76
N THR A 167 7.82 -18.41 -5.80
CA THR A 167 8.35 -18.81 -7.11
C THR A 167 9.14 -17.68 -7.76
N LEU A 168 8.69 -16.43 -7.61
CA LEU A 168 9.40 -15.23 -8.07
C LEU A 168 10.59 -14.83 -7.19
N THR A 169 10.94 -15.64 -6.18
CA THR A 169 12.09 -15.43 -5.27
C THR A 169 12.04 -14.14 -4.44
N VAL A 170 10.85 -13.55 -4.29
CA VAL A 170 10.65 -12.32 -3.49
C VAL A 170 10.17 -12.59 -2.06
N SER A 171 10.13 -13.86 -1.64
CA SER A 171 9.97 -14.25 -0.23
C SER A 171 11.32 -14.45 0.48
N HIS A 172 11.30 -14.59 1.81
CA HIS A 172 12.50 -14.89 2.61
C HIS A 172 12.16 -15.64 3.90
N ASP A 173 13.16 -16.24 4.56
CA ASP A 173 13.01 -17.11 5.73
C ASP A 173 12.09 -16.57 6.84
N LYS A 174 12.19 -15.28 7.17
CA LYS A 174 11.31 -14.67 8.18
C LYS A 174 9.84 -14.55 7.73
N ILE A 175 9.56 -14.28 6.45
CA ILE A 175 8.18 -14.28 5.93
C ILE A 175 7.63 -15.71 6.08
N GLU A 176 8.38 -16.70 5.63
CA GLU A 176 8.00 -18.12 5.73
C GLU A 176 7.84 -18.61 7.18
N MET A 177 8.64 -18.08 8.11
CA MET A 177 8.47 -18.33 9.54
C MET A 177 7.15 -17.75 10.06
N PHE A 178 6.81 -16.51 9.71
CA PHE A 178 5.57 -15.88 10.17
C PHE A 178 4.31 -16.48 9.53
N LEU A 179 4.37 -16.89 8.27
CA LEU A 179 3.28 -17.59 7.60
C LEU A 179 2.98 -18.92 8.30
N ARG A 180 4.00 -19.74 8.53
CA ARG A 180 3.85 -20.99 9.29
C ARG A 180 3.31 -20.76 10.70
N LEU A 181 3.81 -19.75 11.40
CA LEU A 181 3.29 -19.38 12.72
C LEU A 181 1.81 -18.98 12.65
N GLY A 182 1.41 -18.24 11.61
CA GLY A 182 0.02 -17.88 11.36
C GLY A 182 -0.86 -19.11 11.18
N GLU A 183 -0.47 -20.01 10.28
CA GLU A 183 -1.16 -21.28 10.01
C GLU A 183 -1.29 -22.15 11.27
N GLU A 184 -0.22 -22.30 12.05
CA GLU A 184 -0.21 -23.03 13.33
C GLU A 184 -1.17 -22.44 14.37
N ASN A 185 -1.50 -21.15 14.25
CA ASN A 185 -2.43 -20.43 15.13
C ASN A 185 -3.80 -20.17 14.48
N GLY A 186 -4.12 -20.84 13.36
CA GLY A 186 -5.44 -20.81 12.73
C GLY A 186 -5.67 -19.67 11.76
N SER A 187 -4.60 -19.02 11.26
CA SER A 187 -4.72 -18.18 10.06
C SER A 187 -5.01 -19.07 8.86
N VAL A 188 -5.88 -18.59 7.98
CA VAL A 188 -6.28 -19.26 6.74
C VAL A 188 -5.81 -18.52 5.52
#